data_AF-A0A2I0FRY8-F1
#
_entry.id   AF-A0A2I0FRY8-F1
#
_cell.length_a   1.000
_cell.length_b   1.000
_cell.length_c   1.000
_cell.angle_alpha   90.00
_cell.angle_beta   90.00
_cell.angle_gamma   90.00
#
_symmetry.space_group_name_H-M   'P 1'
#
loop_
_entity.id
_entity.type
_entity.pdbx_description
1 polymer ?
#
loop_
_entity_poly.entity_id
_entity_poly.type
_entity_poly.pdbx_seq_one_letter_code
_entity_poly.pdbx_strand_id
1 'polypeptide(L)'
;MKTTPVFDEIVATCALVAMRGVIPSLLEYQTQLRARVERFGQELADKKLSAETRDALCRLTCKVLDINTQQCLEEQDVSWRGYELEHVFYGYSQEPLYTEAHATQLFTDKSEDVVHYALLLSSLSPVLLPGSEYRQSLTLAKPAVTVVSKRAERIEPVPVTEVEPEPAPPHFWTPLLIQLFATTLLLAGLWSACWHYLKDGM
;
A
#
# COMPACT_ATOMS: atom_id res chain seq x y z
N MET A 1 -9.95 2.17 -17.28
CA MET A 1 -9.05 1.07 -17.70
C MET A 1 -9.41 -0.14 -16.85
N LYS A 2 -9.31 -1.37 -17.37
CA LYS A 2 -9.78 -2.55 -16.64
C LYS A 2 -8.61 -3.44 -16.24
N THR A 3 -8.26 -3.36 -14.96
CA THR A 3 -7.35 -4.30 -14.30
C THR A 3 -7.90 -5.73 -14.37
N THR A 4 -7.03 -6.71 -14.11
CA THR A 4 -7.42 -8.12 -13.99
C THR A 4 -7.50 -8.49 -12.51
N PRO A 5 -8.34 -9.47 -12.12
CA PRO A 5 -8.58 -9.77 -10.71
C PRO A 5 -7.30 -10.18 -9.97
N VAL A 6 -6.34 -10.83 -10.62
CA VAL A 6 -5.05 -11.19 -9.99
C VAL A 6 -4.16 -9.96 -9.80
N PHE A 7 -4.24 -8.98 -10.70
CA PHE A 7 -3.57 -7.70 -10.50
C PHE A 7 -4.20 -6.92 -9.33
N ASP A 8 -5.53 -6.94 -9.20
CA ASP A 8 -6.22 -6.34 -8.05
C ASP A 8 -5.86 -7.06 -6.72
N GLU A 9 -5.69 -8.39 -6.72
CA GLU A 9 -5.12 -9.14 -5.58
C GLU A 9 -3.70 -8.67 -5.22
N ILE A 10 -2.84 -8.45 -6.22
CA ILE A 10 -1.45 -7.97 -6.03
C ILE A 10 -1.45 -6.57 -5.42
N VAL A 11 -2.24 -5.65 -5.98
CA VAL A 11 -2.41 -4.27 -5.48
C VAL A 11 -2.92 -4.26 -4.04
N ALA A 12 -3.94 -5.07 -3.74
CA ALA A 12 -4.47 -5.22 -2.38
C ALA A 12 -3.42 -5.83 -1.42
N THR A 13 -2.61 -6.77 -1.89
CA THR A 13 -1.52 -7.35 -1.08
C THR A 13 -0.46 -6.29 -0.75
N CYS A 14 0.02 -5.53 -1.73
CA CYS A 14 0.95 -4.41 -1.50
C CYS A 14 0.37 -3.38 -0.50
N ALA A 15 -0.91 -3.02 -0.65
CA ALA A 15 -1.57 -2.08 0.25
C ALA A 15 -1.69 -2.61 1.69
N LEU A 16 -2.06 -3.88 1.88
CA LEU A 16 -2.13 -4.51 3.21
C LEU A 16 -0.75 -4.55 3.89
N VAL A 17 0.30 -4.86 3.14
CA VAL A 17 1.68 -4.90 3.63
C VAL A 17 2.18 -3.49 3.99
N ALA A 18 1.94 -2.49 3.14
CA ALA A 18 2.27 -1.09 3.42
C ALA A 18 1.46 -0.49 4.60
N MET A 19 0.29 -1.06 4.93
CA MET A 19 -0.49 -0.77 6.13
C MET A 19 -0.05 -1.56 7.38
N ARG A 20 1.12 -2.22 7.35
CA ARG A 20 1.67 -3.06 8.43
C ARG A 20 0.77 -4.25 8.80
N GLY A 21 0.18 -4.88 7.78
CA GLY A 21 -0.55 -6.14 7.94
C GLY A 21 0.34 -7.25 8.50
N VAL A 22 -0.15 -7.97 9.51
CA VAL A 22 0.55 -9.11 10.11
C VAL A 22 0.70 -10.23 9.08
N ILE A 23 1.92 -10.74 8.90
CA ILE A 23 2.25 -11.88 8.03
C ILE A 23 2.45 -13.11 8.94
N PRO A 24 1.49 -14.05 9.06
CA PRO A 24 1.59 -15.14 10.06
C PRO A 24 2.62 -16.23 9.73
N SER A 25 3.00 -16.35 8.46
CA SER A 25 3.94 -17.37 7.96
C SER A 25 4.61 -16.87 6.69
N LEU A 26 5.94 -16.68 6.72
CA LEU A 26 6.70 -16.19 5.56
C LEU A 26 6.65 -17.16 4.38
N LEU A 27 6.77 -18.46 4.65
CA LEU A 27 6.75 -19.52 3.62
C LEU A 27 5.38 -19.64 2.95
N GLU A 28 4.29 -19.57 3.71
CA GLU A 28 2.95 -19.58 3.13
C GLU A 28 2.69 -18.30 2.33
N TYR A 29 3.06 -17.14 2.88
CA TYR A 29 2.93 -15.85 2.21
C TYR A 29 3.73 -15.79 0.90
N GLN A 30 4.99 -16.25 0.89
CA GLN A 30 5.80 -16.43 -0.32
C GLN A 30 5.09 -17.34 -1.34
N THR A 31 4.51 -18.46 -0.89
CA THR A 31 3.78 -19.40 -1.76
C THR A 31 2.55 -18.73 -2.39
N GLN A 32 1.80 -17.94 -1.61
CA GLN A 32 0.66 -17.17 -2.14
C GLN A 32 1.10 -16.07 -3.12
N LEU A 33 2.19 -15.34 -2.82
CA LEU A 33 2.75 -14.33 -3.72
C LEU A 33 3.19 -14.94 -5.05
N ARG A 34 3.94 -16.05 -4.99
CA ARG A 34 4.36 -16.82 -6.16
C ARG A 34 3.16 -17.20 -7.02
N ALA A 35 2.11 -17.77 -6.42
CA ALA A 35 0.89 -18.16 -7.12
C ALA A 35 0.07 -16.97 -7.66
N ARG A 36 0.25 -15.74 -7.15
CA ARG A 36 -0.29 -14.50 -7.75
C ARG A 36 0.53 -14.06 -8.96
N VAL A 37 1.86 -14.04 -8.86
CA VAL A 37 2.75 -13.68 -9.99
C VAL A 37 2.63 -14.67 -11.15
N GLU A 38 2.57 -15.98 -10.87
CA GLU A 38 2.37 -17.02 -11.90
C GLU A 38 1.02 -16.86 -12.62
N ARG A 39 -0.07 -16.60 -11.89
CA ARG A 39 -1.39 -16.33 -12.49
C ARG A 39 -1.43 -15.01 -13.26
N PHE A 40 -0.82 -13.94 -12.76
CA PHE A 40 -0.74 -12.66 -13.48
C PHE A 40 0.04 -12.81 -14.79
N GLY A 41 1.16 -13.55 -14.76
CA GLY A 41 1.92 -13.93 -15.96
C GLY A 41 1.15 -14.81 -16.96
N GLN A 42 0.08 -15.49 -16.54
CA GLN A 42 -0.86 -16.20 -17.43
C GLN A 42 -1.89 -15.23 -18.02
N GLU A 43 -2.54 -14.39 -17.22
CA GLU A 43 -3.51 -13.38 -17.69
C GLU A 43 -2.89 -12.40 -18.71
N LEU A 44 -1.62 -12.01 -18.52
CA LEU A 44 -0.88 -11.17 -19.47
C LEU A 44 -0.57 -11.91 -20.79
N ALA A 45 -0.39 -13.23 -20.76
CA ALA A 45 -0.21 -14.05 -21.96
C ALA A 45 -1.55 -14.23 -22.72
N ASP A 46 -2.67 -14.42 -22.00
CA ASP A 46 -4.01 -14.47 -22.59
C ASP A 46 -4.43 -13.13 -23.22
N LYS A 47 -4.00 -12.00 -22.64
CA LYS A 47 -4.07 -10.65 -23.24
C LYS A 47 -3.15 -10.47 -24.46
N LYS A 48 -2.34 -11.47 -24.84
CA LYS A 48 -1.41 -11.46 -26.00
C LYS A 48 -0.34 -10.38 -25.97
N LEU A 49 0.16 -10.01 -24.77
CA LEU A 49 1.35 -9.18 -24.65
C LEU A 49 2.59 -9.91 -25.19
N SER A 50 3.63 -9.16 -25.56
CA SER A 50 4.91 -9.75 -25.91
C SER A 50 5.53 -10.48 -24.72
N ALA A 51 6.35 -11.50 -24.99
CA ALA A 51 7.03 -12.25 -23.93
C ALA A 51 7.92 -11.33 -23.07
N GLU A 52 8.56 -10.35 -23.69
CA GLU A 52 9.45 -9.36 -23.07
C GLU A 52 8.68 -8.37 -22.18
N THR A 53 7.60 -7.75 -22.67
CA THR A 53 6.79 -6.80 -21.88
C THR A 53 6.16 -7.50 -20.69
N ARG A 54 5.74 -8.75 -20.86
CA ARG A 54 5.24 -9.61 -19.79
C ARG A 54 6.31 -9.94 -18.75
N ASP A 55 7.54 -10.27 -19.17
CA ASP A 55 8.65 -10.50 -18.23
C ASP A 55 9.02 -9.23 -17.47
N ALA A 56 9.09 -8.08 -18.15
CA ALA A 56 9.31 -6.77 -17.51
C ALA A 56 8.23 -6.44 -16.46
N LEU A 57 6.94 -6.71 -16.73
CA LEU A 57 5.86 -6.58 -15.75
C LEU A 57 6.02 -7.55 -14.57
N CYS A 58 6.40 -8.81 -14.80
CA CYS A 58 6.66 -9.78 -13.74
C CYS A 58 7.86 -9.36 -12.86
N ARG A 59 8.97 -8.91 -13.46
CA ARG A 59 10.15 -8.36 -12.75
C ARG A 59 9.78 -7.18 -11.87
N LEU A 60 9.02 -6.22 -12.40
CA LEU A 60 8.53 -5.07 -11.64
C LEU A 60 7.62 -5.51 -10.48
N THR A 61 6.71 -6.47 -10.75
CA THR A 61 5.79 -7.01 -9.74
C THR A 61 6.55 -7.68 -8.59
N CYS A 62 7.49 -8.57 -8.89
CA CYS A 62 8.35 -9.19 -7.89
C CYS A 62 9.13 -8.13 -7.09
N LYS A 63 9.76 -7.15 -7.76
CA LYS A 63 10.56 -6.14 -7.06
C LYS A 63 9.73 -5.25 -6.14
N VAL A 64 8.52 -4.87 -6.54
CA VAL A 64 7.59 -4.08 -5.70
C VAL A 64 7.09 -4.90 -4.51
N LEU A 65 6.77 -6.18 -4.70
CA LEU A 65 6.35 -7.08 -3.63
C LEU A 65 7.47 -7.36 -2.62
N ASP A 66 8.68 -7.62 -3.08
CA ASP A 66 9.85 -7.85 -2.23
C ASP A 66 10.20 -6.60 -1.41
N ILE A 67 10.23 -5.41 -2.02
CA ILE A 67 10.52 -4.14 -1.32
C ILE A 67 9.46 -3.84 -0.25
N ASN A 68 8.17 -3.96 -0.57
CA ASN A 68 7.10 -3.71 0.40
C ASN A 68 7.16 -4.72 1.56
N THR A 69 7.35 -6.00 1.24
CA THR A 69 7.43 -7.07 2.25
C THR A 69 8.63 -6.89 3.16
N GLN A 70 9.81 -6.57 2.60
CA GLN A 70 11.01 -6.29 3.37
C GLN A 70 10.80 -5.13 4.36
N GLN A 71 10.28 -3.98 3.92
CA GLN A 71 10.07 -2.84 4.83
C GLN A 71 9.04 -3.14 5.94
N CYS A 72 7.96 -3.87 5.63
CA CYS A 72 6.97 -4.27 6.63
C CYS A 72 7.56 -5.21 7.70
N LEU A 73 8.49 -6.09 7.31
CA LEU A 73 9.12 -7.05 8.22
C LEU A 73 10.32 -6.46 8.99
N GLU A 74 11.06 -5.51 8.40
CA GLU A 74 12.15 -4.78 9.08
C GLU A 74 11.65 -4.02 10.32
N GLU A 75 10.43 -3.45 10.28
CA GLU A 75 9.79 -2.82 11.44
C GLU A 75 9.34 -3.83 12.53
N GLN A 76 9.41 -5.13 12.24
CA GLN A 76 9.03 -6.25 13.13
C GLN A 76 10.23 -7.09 13.60
N ASP A 77 11.47 -6.68 13.27
CA ASP A 77 12.72 -7.45 13.47
C ASP A 77 12.70 -8.85 12.79
N VAL A 78 11.99 -8.94 11.66
CA VAL A 78 11.88 -10.16 10.83
C VAL A 78 12.57 -9.91 9.49
N SER A 79 13.30 -10.91 8.98
CA SER A 79 13.98 -10.80 7.69
C SER A 79 13.19 -11.49 6.57
N TRP A 80 13.07 -10.83 5.42
CA TRP A 80 12.56 -11.42 4.17
C TRP A 80 13.60 -12.30 3.45
N ARG A 81 14.85 -12.36 3.96
CA ARG A 81 15.95 -13.06 3.29
C ARG A 81 15.74 -14.57 3.18
N GLY A 82 15.97 -15.08 1.97
CA GLY A 82 15.66 -16.46 1.57
C GLY A 82 14.23 -16.64 1.06
N TYR A 83 13.38 -15.62 1.13
CA TYR A 83 12.01 -15.65 0.64
C TYR A 83 11.76 -14.78 -0.60
N GLU A 84 12.75 -14.02 -1.06
CA GLU A 84 12.63 -13.06 -2.16
C GLU A 84 12.10 -13.69 -3.46
N LEU A 85 11.07 -13.09 -4.05
CA LEU A 85 10.50 -13.50 -5.33
C LEU A 85 11.51 -13.35 -6.47
N GLU A 86 12.40 -12.35 -6.37
CA GLU A 86 13.60 -12.22 -7.19
C GLU A 86 14.35 -13.56 -7.33
N HIS A 87 14.63 -14.23 -6.23
CA HIS A 87 15.36 -15.50 -6.22
C HIS A 87 14.49 -16.72 -6.59
N VAL A 88 13.19 -16.69 -6.28
CA VAL A 88 12.24 -17.76 -6.65
C VAL A 88 12.05 -17.86 -8.17
N PHE A 89 11.97 -16.73 -8.87
CA PHE A 89 11.68 -16.69 -10.31
C PHE A 89 12.92 -16.53 -11.19
N TYR A 90 13.93 -15.79 -10.74
CA TYR A 90 15.09 -15.40 -11.56
C TYR A 90 16.43 -15.90 -10.99
N GLY A 91 16.41 -16.54 -9.82
CA GLY A 91 17.60 -17.12 -9.19
C GLY A 91 18.53 -16.09 -8.55
N TYR A 92 19.77 -16.51 -8.32
CA TYR A 92 20.83 -15.65 -7.77
C TYR A 92 21.67 -15.07 -8.90
N SER A 93 21.44 -13.79 -9.23
CA SER A 93 22.24 -13.01 -10.17
C SER A 93 22.95 -11.85 -9.45
N GLN A 94 24.00 -11.31 -10.09
CA GLN A 94 24.59 -10.02 -9.73
C GLN A 94 23.95 -8.86 -10.52
N GLU A 95 23.14 -9.19 -11.54
CA GLU A 95 22.37 -8.21 -12.30
C GLU A 95 21.07 -7.85 -11.56
N PRO A 96 20.70 -6.57 -11.47
CA PRO A 96 19.47 -6.16 -10.81
C PRO A 96 18.23 -6.65 -11.58
N LEU A 97 17.28 -7.27 -10.86
CA LEU A 97 16.04 -7.85 -11.41
C LEU A 97 15.30 -6.94 -12.42
N TYR A 98 15.26 -5.64 -12.15
CA TYR A 98 14.55 -4.63 -12.91
C TYR A 98 15.48 -3.44 -13.21
N THR A 99 15.37 -2.86 -14.40
CA THR A 99 16.37 -1.95 -15.00
C THR A 99 15.72 -0.82 -15.79
N GLU A 100 16.48 0.21 -16.17
CA GLU A 100 15.97 1.29 -17.03
C GLU A 100 15.54 0.79 -18.43
N ALA A 101 16.10 -0.32 -18.91
CA ALA A 101 15.66 -0.95 -20.15
C ALA A 101 14.25 -1.55 -20.01
N HIS A 102 14.02 -2.32 -18.94
CA HIS A 102 12.68 -2.84 -18.60
C HIS A 102 11.68 -1.69 -18.37
N ALA A 103 12.10 -0.63 -17.67
CA ALA A 103 11.23 0.51 -17.39
C ALA A 103 10.88 1.32 -18.65
N THR A 104 11.86 1.62 -19.50
CA THR A 104 11.64 2.28 -20.80
C THR A 104 10.68 1.46 -21.65
N GLN A 105 10.85 0.14 -21.71
CA GLN A 105 9.93 -0.75 -22.42
C GLN A 105 8.49 -0.64 -21.90
N LEU A 106 8.28 -0.69 -20.58
CA LEU A 106 6.94 -0.63 -19.99
C LEU A 106 6.25 0.73 -20.14
N PHE A 107 6.98 1.84 -19.98
CA PHE A 107 6.42 3.18 -20.04
C PHE A 107 6.33 3.76 -21.47
N THR A 108 6.95 3.12 -22.46
CA THR A 108 6.80 3.47 -23.89
C THR A 108 5.97 2.45 -24.70
N ASP A 109 5.41 1.42 -24.04
CA ASP A 109 4.52 0.46 -24.69
C ASP A 109 3.26 1.15 -25.25
N LYS A 110 2.76 0.62 -26.37
CA LYS A 110 1.56 1.14 -27.06
C LYS A 110 0.26 0.69 -26.38
N SER A 111 0.32 -0.32 -25.53
CA SER A 111 -0.80 -0.81 -24.75
C SER A 111 -0.98 0.07 -23.50
N GLU A 112 -2.06 0.87 -23.46
CA GLU A 112 -2.35 1.70 -22.28
C GLU A 112 -2.45 0.85 -21.00
N ASP A 113 -2.96 -0.38 -21.09
CA ASP A 113 -3.02 -1.34 -19.98
C ASP A 113 -1.63 -1.64 -19.39
N VAL A 114 -0.59 -1.80 -20.23
CA VAL A 114 0.79 -2.05 -19.79
C VAL A 114 1.33 -0.84 -19.02
N VAL A 115 1.19 0.35 -19.60
CA VAL A 115 1.61 1.61 -18.97
C VAL A 115 0.87 1.82 -17.64
N HIS A 116 -0.41 1.47 -17.57
CA HIS A 116 -1.22 1.57 -16.36
C HIS A 116 -0.80 0.56 -15.27
N TYR A 117 -0.53 -0.69 -15.62
CA TYR A 117 0.02 -1.69 -14.69
C TYR A 117 1.37 -1.22 -14.12
N ALA A 118 2.27 -0.78 -14.99
CA ALA A 118 3.59 -0.29 -14.59
C ALA A 118 3.52 0.96 -13.71
N LEU A 119 2.66 1.94 -14.06
CA LEU A 119 2.41 3.13 -13.24
C LEU A 119 1.90 2.76 -11.84
N LEU A 120 0.94 1.84 -11.74
CA LEU A 120 0.35 1.51 -10.44
C LEU A 120 1.33 0.72 -9.57
N LEU A 121 2.06 -0.26 -10.14
CA LEU A 121 3.13 -0.98 -9.42
C LEU A 121 4.21 -0.01 -8.92
N SER A 122 4.74 0.86 -9.78
CA SER A 122 5.72 1.89 -9.38
C SER A 122 5.13 2.96 -8.46
N SER A 123 3.80 3.08 -8.35
CA SER A 123 3.15 3.94 -7.36
C SER A 123 3.04 3.31 -5.97
N LEU A 124 3.03 1.98 -5.90
CA LEU A 124 3.02 1.16 -4.68
C LEU A 124 4.43 0.88 -4.15
N SER A 125 5.49 1.26 -4.87
CA SER A 125 6.86 1.18 -4.35
C SER A 125 7.15 2.33 -3.38
N PRO A 126 7.61 2.05 -2.15
CA PRO A 126 8.12 3.08 -1.23
C PRO A 126 9.53 3.58 -1.61
N VAL A 127 10.19 2.95 -2.58
CA VAL A 127 11.52 3.30 -3.11
C VAL A 127 11.39 3.76 -4.57
N LEU A 128 12.18 4.75 -4.98
CA LEU A 128 12.27 5.15 -6.39
C LEU A 128 12.84 4.00 -7.24
N LEU A 129 12.06 3.54 -8.21
CA LEU A 129 12.45 2.50 -9.17
C LEU A 129 12.86 3.13 -10.52
N PRO A 130 13.63 2.40 -11.34
CA PRO A 130 13.85 2.70 -12.76
C PRO A 130 12.57 3.15 -13.49
N GLY A 131 12.69 4.20 -14.30
CA GLY A 131 11.56 4.87 -14.94
C GLY A 131 10.70 5.79 -14.05
N SER A 132 11.19 6.23 -12.89
CA SER A 132 10.45 7.13 -11.99
C SER A 132 10.05 8.47 -12.63
N GLU A 133 10.79 8.94 -13.62
CA GLU A 133 10.58 10.16 -14.38
C GLU A 133 9.33 10.10 -15.28
N TYR A 134 8.97 8.92 -15.81
CA TYR A 134 7.73 8.74 -16.56
C TYR A 134 6.50 8.97 -15.69
N ARG A 135 6.56 8.68 -14.38
CA ARG A 135 5.48 8.99 -13.43
C ARG A 135 5.21 10.48 -13.37
N GLN A 136 6.26 11.32 -13.39
CA GLN A 136 6.14 12.78 -13.27
C GLN A 136 5.49 13.40 -14.51
N SER A 137 5.93 13.01 -15.71
CA SER A 137 5.36 13.50 -16.97
C SER A 137 3.89 13.08 -17.15
N LEU A 138 3.54 11.85 -16.78
CA LEU A 138 2.15 11.36 -16.82
C LEU A 138 1.25 12.04 -15.76
N THR A 139 1.77 12.47 -14.60
CA THR A 139 1.00 13.33 -13.68
C THR A 139 0.78 14.75 -14.18
N LEU A 140 1.65 15.28 -15.06
CA LEU A 140 1.46 16.62 -15.65
C LEU A 140 0.38 16.63 -16.75
N ALA A 141 0.09 15.47 -17.36
CA ALA A 141 -0.82 15.31 -18.50
C ALA A 141 -2.29 15.02 -18.13
N LYS A 142 -2.62 14.86 -16.84
CA LYS A 142 -4.00 14.65 -16.36
C LYS A 142 -4.30 15.58 -15.18
N PRO A 143 -5.43 16.30 -15.16
CA PRO A 143 -5.80 17.14 -14.02
C PRO A 143 -5.98 16.27 -12.77
N ALA A 144 -5.28 16.63 -11.69
CA ALA A 144 -5.19 15.79 -10.51
C ALA A 144 -6.52 15.73 -9.73
N VAL A 145 -7.00 14.51 -9.46
CA VAL A 145 -7.94 14.27 -8.36
C VAL A 145 -7.15 14.37 -7.06
N THR A 146 -7.49 15.35 -6.23
CA THR A 146 -6.76 15.70 -5.00
C THR A 146 -7.00 14.67 -3.88
N VAL A 147 -6.27 13.57 -3.91
CA VAL A 147 -6.11 12.67 -2.76
C VAL A 147 -5.16 13.33 -1.76
N VAL A 148 -5.71 14.16 -0.87
CA VAL A 148 -4.93 14.91 0.14
C VAL A 148 -4.48 13.99 1.27
N SER A 149 -3.32 13.34 1.09
CA SER A 149 -2.63 12.64 2.17
C SER A 149 -1.93 13.65 3.09
N LYS A 150 -2.56 13.97 4.23
CA LYS A 150 -2.10 15.02 5.15
C LYS A 150 -1.35 14.44 6.36
N ARG A 151 -0.08 14.05 6.17
CA ARG A 151 0.89 13.80 7.25
C ARG A 151 1.78 15.05 7.40
N ALA A 152 1.98 15.54 8.62
CA ALA A 152 2.56 16.87 8.86
C ALA A 152 3.67 16.87 9.93
N GLU A 153 4.70 17.67 9.68
CA GLU A 153 5.84 18.00 10.54
C GLU A 153 6.30 19.41 10.04
N ARG A 154 6.19 20.55 10.75
CA ARG A 154 6.71 20.99 12.07
C ARG A 154 8.21 21.33 11.93
N ILE A 155 8.70 22.58 12.01
CA ILE A 155 8.23 23.86 12.62
C ILE A 155 8.60 25.03 11.65
N GLU A 156 7.81 26.08 11.40
CA GLU A 156 7.47 27.29 12.21
C GLU A 156 8.67 28.26 12.44
N PRO A 157 8.50 29.61 12.59
CA PRO A 157 7.39 30.53 12.24
C PRO A 157 7.49 31.08 10.78
N VAL A 158 7.21 32.33 10.33
CA VAL A 158 7.00 33.71 10.91
C VAL A 158 5.95 34.48 10.01
N PRO A 159 5.53 35.77 10.23
CA PRO A 159 4.09 36.07 10.22
C PRO A 159 3.57 37.22 9.30
N VAL A 160 2.25 37.49 9.44
CA VAL A 160 1.42 38.62 8.92
C VAL A 160 1.13 38.52 7.40
N THR A 161 -0.11 38.60 6.90
CA THR A 161 -1.12 39.65 7.21
C THR A 161 -2.61 39.23 7.02
N GLU A 162 -3.43 39.67 7.99
CA GLU A 162 -4.90 39.91 7.93
C GLU A 162 -5.86 38.70 7.86
N VAL A 163 -7.16 38.96 8.13
CA VAL A 163 -8.12 37.99 8.71
C VAL A 163 -9.50 38.06 8.05
N GLU A 164 -10.08 36.89 7.73
CA GLU A 164 -11.51 36.70 7.44
C GLU A 164 -12.05 35.48 8.24
N PRO A 165 -13.27 35.51 8.83
CA PRO A 165 -13.61 34.57 9.92
C PRO A 165 -14.59 33.43 9.55
N GLU A 166 -14.08 32.23 9.28
CA GLU A 166 -14.89 30.99 9.28
C GLU A 166 -14.02 29.72 9.39
N PRO A 167 -14.57 28.53 9.74
CA PRO A 167 -15.46 28.20 10.86
C PRO A 167 -14.65 27.55 12.01
N ALA A 168 -15.34 27.18 13.11
CA ALA A 168 -14.69 26.44 14.20
C ALA A 168 -14.12 25.08 13.72
N PRO A 169 -12.91 24.69 14.16
CA PRO A 169 -12.25 23.48 13.66
C PRO A 169 -13.05 22.22 14.05
N PRO A 170 -13.25 21.26 13.10
CA PRO A 170 -14.01 20.05 13.37
C PRO A 170 -13.38 19.28 14.53
N HIS A 171 -14.15 19.08 15.60
CA HIS A 171 -13.69 18.41 16.81
C HIS A 171 -13.43 16.92 16.54
N PHE A 172 -12.21 16.61 16.06
CA PHE A 172 -11.68 15.26 15.83
C PHE A 172 -11.82 14.34 17.06
N TRP A 173 -11.89 14.91 18.26
CA TRP A 173 -12.06 14.20 19.53
C TRP A 173 -13.51 13.82 19.86
N THR A 174 -14.53 14.34 19.14
CA THR A 174 -15.96 14.04 19.42
C THR A 174 -16.30 12.54 19.48
N PRO A 175 -15.94 11.67 18.50
CA PRO A 175 -16.28 10.25 18.59
C PRO A 175 -15.61 9.58 19.81
N LEU A 176 -14.37 9.94 20.11
CA LEU A 176 -13.60 9.37 21.22
C LEU A 176 -14.16 9.81 22.59
N LEU A 177 -14.55 11.09 22.72
CA LEU A 177 -15.22 11.62 23.91
C LEU A 177 -16.61 11.00 24.12
N ILE A 178 -17.40 10.85 23.05
CA ILE A 178 -18.72 10.20 23.09
C ILE A 178 -18.57 8.73 23.53
N GLN A 179 -17.58 8.00 23.00
CA GLN A 179 -17.32 6.61 23.37
C GLN A 179 -16.85 6.45 24.83
N LEU A 180 -16.02 7.36 25.34
CA LEU A 180 -15.64 7.39 26.76
C LEU A 180 -16.81 7.74 27.69
N PHE A 181 -17.68 8.66 27.27
CA PHE A 181 -18.86 9.06 28.05
C PHE A 181 -19.92 7.94 28.10
N ALA A 182 -20.14 7.24 26.98
CA ALA A 182 -21.04 6.10 26.93
C ALA A 182 -20.56 4.92 27.80
N THR A 183 -19.27 4.62 27.79
CA THR A 183 -18.71 3.53 28.62
C THR A 183 -18.71 3.88 30.11
N THR A 184 -18.43 5.12 30.49
CA THR A 184 -18.54 5.57 31.90
C THR A 184 -19.96 5.61 32.42
N LEU A 185 -20.95 6.02 31.60
CA LEU A 185 -22.38 5.92 31.96
C LEU A 185 -22.82 4.46 32.17
N LEU A 186 -22.41 3.54 31.29
CA LEU A 186 -22.70 2.11 31.46
C LEU A 186 -22.07 1.55 32.74
N LEU A 187 -20.81 1.89 33.02
CA LEU A 187 -20.14 1.46 34.27
C LEU A 187 -20.84 2.02 35.51
N ALA A 188 -21.21 3.30 35.51
CA ALA A 188 -21.90 3.94 36.63
C ALA A 188 -23.32 3.36 36.84
N GLY A 189 -24.05 3.06 35.77
CA GLY A 189 -25.35 2.39 35.83
C GLY A 189 -25.24 0.97 36.40
N LEU A 190 -24.28 0.18 35.91
CA LEU A 190 -24.03 -1.18 36.40
C LEU A 190 -23.58 -1.18 37.87
N TRP A 191 -22.69 -0.26 38.25
CA TRP A 191 -22.24 -0.09 39.63
C TRP A 191 -23.39 0.31 40.56
N SER A 192 -24.24 1.24 40.15
CA SER A 192 -25.42 1.66 40.91
C SER A 192 -26.42 0.51 41.09
N ALA A 193 -26.65 -0.28 40.03
CA ALA A 193 -27.51 -1.47 40.10
C ALA A 193 -26.93 -2.55 41.04
N CYS A 194 -25.62 -2.84 40.96
CA CYS A 194 -24.94 -3.76 41.88
C CYS A 194 -24.99 -3.25 43.34
N TRP A 195 -24.82 -1.94 43.56
CA TRP A 195 -24.90 -1.33 44.88
C TRP A 195 -26.31 -1.40 45.47
N HIS A 196 -27.34 -1.13 44.67
CA HIS A 196 -28.73 -1.31 45.08
C HIS A 196 -29.03 -2.78 45.40
N TYR A 197 -28.65 -3.71 44.53
CA TYR A 197 -28.85 -5.15 44.76
C TYR A 197 -28.15 -5.65 46.04
N LEU A 198 -26.95 -5.15 46.35
CA LEU A 198 -26.24 -5.46 47.61
C LEU A 198 -26.87 -4.79 48.85
N LYS A 199 -27.55 -3.65 48.68
CA LYS A 199 -28.20 -2.92 49.77
C LYS A 199 -29.60 -3.45 50.08
N ASP A 200 -30.35 -3.83 49.06
CA ASP A 200 -31.72 -4.35 49.15
C ASP A 200 -31.71 -5.89 49.38
N GLY A 201 -30.53 -6.50 49.51
CA GLY A 201 -30.28 -7.91 49.82
C GLY A 201 -29.73 -8.18 51.24
N MET A 202 -29.87 -7.22 52.17
CA MET A 202 -29.54 -7.35 53.61
C MET A 202 -30.74 -7.00 54.49
#